data_AF-A0A1L7D4R8-F1
#
_entry.id   AF-A0A1L7D4R8-F1
#
_cell.length_a   1.000
_cell.length_b   1.000
_cell.length_c   1.000
_cell.angle_alpha   90.00
_cell.angle_beta   90.00
_cell.angle_gamma   90.00
#
_symmetry.space_group_name_H-M   'P 1'
#
loop_
_entity.id
_entity.type
_entity.pdbx_description
1 polymer ?
#
loop_
_entity_poly.entity_id
_entity_poly.type
_entity_poly.pdbx_seq_one_letter_code
_entity_poly.pdbx_strand_id
1 'polypeptide(L)'
;MPRPACENTKNKAFSNPTKATPQAVRAAQKICHHCPLLKACAKDALTSGTTLSEDYRAPASDVIQAGVICTGDDETARRLSIIAGVETPTYRRERPQRPIIGSKRGDTCRHCNQPMIKWNRHEQQPDGYRKHYARGFCEQCRGPYREWKKANPAADTPRGLRKPLDRKRHSAPPRKKGVPTVQLALFDTSTT
;
A
#
# COMPACT_ATOMS: atom_id res chain seq x y z
N MET A 1 5.77 25.78 27.38
CA MET A 1 5.03 25.46 26.14
C MET A 1 3.58 25.15 26.50
N PRO A 2 2.57 25.73 25.83
CA PRO A 2 1.18 25.34 26.04
C PRO A 2 1.01 23.85 25.70
N ARG A 3 0.20 23.11 26.46
CA ARG A 3 -0.11 21.71 26.17
C ARG A 3 -1.30 21.60 25.22
N PRO A 4 -1.33 20.62 24.30
CA PRO A 4 -2.48 20.41 23.44
C PRO A 4 -3.67 19.87 24.25
N ALA A 5 -4.87 20.41 24.00
CA ALA A 5 -6.08 20.01 24.71
C ALA A 5 -6.46 18.52 24.51
N CYS A 6 -5.93 17.89 23.46
CA CYS A 6 -6.17 16.48 23.13
C CYS A 6 -5.21 15.48 23.80
N GLU A 7 -4.13 15.92 24.46
CA GLU A 7 -3.03 15.08 24.96
C GLU A 7 -3.49 13.91 25.86
N ASN A 8 -4.43 14.18 26.77
CA ASN A 8 -4.89 13.20 27.77
C ASN A 8 -6.32 12.70 27.50
N THR A 9 -6.80 12.84 26.26
CA THR A 9 -8.16 12.43 25.92
C THR A 9 -8.20 10.95 25.52
N LYS A 10 -9.22 10.22 25.98
CA LYS A 10 -9.47 8.82 25.56
C LYS A 10 -10.23 8.73 24.24
N ASN A 11 -10.47 9.86 23.57
CA ASN A 11 -11.29 9.93 22.38
C ASN A 11 -10.53 9.44 21.15
N LYS A 12 -10.81 8.20 20.72
CA LYS A 12 -10.16 7.58 19.55
C LYS A 12 -10.47 8.29 18.21
N ALA A 13 -11.43 9.21 18.17
CA ALA A 13 -11.76 9.96 16.97
C ALA A 13 -10.59 10.84 16.47
N PHE A 14 -9.65 11.24 17.33
CA PHE A 14 -8.49 12.02 16.92
C PHE A 14 -7.58 11.27 15.93
N SER A 15 -7.44 9.96 16.09
CA SER A 15 -6.56 9.11 15.27
C SER A 15 -7.30 8.21 14.29
N ASN A 16 -8.63 8.07 14.42
CA ASN A 16 -9.45 7.28 13.51
C ASN A 16 -10.89 7.84 13.47
N PRO A 17 -11.11 8.98 12.82
CA PRO A 17 -12.43 9.60 12.73
C PRO A 17 -13.42 8.74 11.93
N THR A 18 -12.92 8.01 10.93
CA THR A 18 -13.73 7.20 10.01
C THR A 18 -14.47 6.05 10.70
N LYS A 19 -13.89 5.48 11.76
CA LYS A 19 -14.51 4.41 12.56
C LYS A 19 -15.15 4.90 13.86
N ALA A 20 -15.04 6.18 14.18
CA ALA A 20 -15.58 6.76 15.41
C ALA A 20 -17.07 7.07 15.27
N THR A 21 -17.77 7.11 16.41
CA THR A 21 -19.18 7.53 16.41
C THR A 21 -19.29 9.03 16.11
N PRO A 22 -20.38 9.51 15.49
CA PRO A 22 -20.58 10.94 15.20
C PRO A 22 -20.50 11.84 16.44
N GLN A 23 -20.89 11.32 17.61
CA GLN A 23 -20.75 12.03 18.88
C GLN A 23 -19.29 12.20 19.30
N ALA A 24 -18.47 11.15 19.16
CA ALA A 24 -17.04 11.21 19.46
C ALA A 24 -16.30 12.17 18.54
N VAL A 25 -16.64 12.19 17.25
CA VAL A 25 -16.09 13.15 16.27
C VAL A 25 -16.44 14.59 16.69
N ARG A 26 -17.71 14.89 16.96
CA ARG A 26 -18.13 16.23 17.40
C ARG A 26 -17.46 16.65 18.71
N ALA A 27 -17.27 15.73 19.65
CA ALA A 27 -16.54 16.01 20.89
C ALA A 27 -15.07 16.34 20.62
N ALA A 28 -14.39 15.60 19.74
CA ALA A 28 -13.01 15.88 19.35
C ALA A 28 -12.87 17.26 18.69
N GLN A 29 -13.79 17.62 17.78
CA GLN A 29 -13.80 18.94 17.14
C GLN A 29 -14.00 20.07 18.16
N LYS A 30 -14.93 19.92 19.11
CA LYS A 30 -15.12 20.88 20.20
C LYS A 30 -13.87 21.07 21.04
N ILE A 31 -13.19 19.98 21.41
CA ILE A 31 -11.92 20.04 22.14
C ILE A 31 -10.87 20.83 21.34
N CYS A 32 -10.78 20.60 20.03
CA CYS A 32 -9.86 21.36 19.18
C CYS A 32 -10.17 22.86 19.18
N HIS A 33 -11.44 23.28 19.08
CA HIS A 33 -11.81 24.70 19.01
C HIS A 33 -11.39 25.51 20.25
N HIS A 34 -11.26 24.86 21.41
CA HIS A 34 -10.78 25.50 22.64
C HIS A 34 -9.26 25.34 22.87
N CYS A 35 -8.54 24.70 21.95
CA CYS A 35 -7.12 24.45 22.10
C CYS A 35 -6.31 25.74 21.82
N PRO A 36 -5.40 26.17 22.71
CA PRO A 36 -4.56 27.35 22.48
C PRO A 36 -3.58 27.16 21.31
N LEU A 37 -3.31 25.91 20.92
CA LEU A 37 -2.42 25.56 19.82
C LEU A 37 -3.16 25.39 18.49
N LEU A 38 -4.43 25.83 18.36
CA LEU A 38 -5.26 25.60 17.17
C LEU A 38 -4.55 25.98 15.86
N LYS A 39 -3.99 27.21 15.80
CA LYS A 39 -3.31 27.72 14.60
C LYS A 39 -2.02 26.96 14.28
N ALA A 40 -1.22 26.68 15.32
CA ALA A 40 0.03 25.92 15.16
C ALA A 40 -0.24 24.49 14.69
N CYS A 41 -1.22 23.83 15.31
CA CYS A 41 -1.68 22.50 14.92
C CYS A 41 -2.20 22.47 13.47
N ALA A 42 -2.91 23.51 13.03
CA ALA A 42 -3.36 23.61 11.64
C ALA A 42 -2.19 23.76 10.67
N LYS A 43 -1.17 24.56 11.02
CA LYS A 43 0.04 24.73 10.21
C LYS A 43 0.83 23.43 10.07
N ASP A 44 1.02 22.71 11.17
CA ASP A 44 1.70 21.40 11.15
C ASP A 44 0.89 20.39 10.32
N ALA A 45 -0.44 20.37 10.49
CA ALA A 45 -1.35 19.50 9.76
C ALA A 45 -1.28 19.67 8.23
N LEU A 46 -0.94 20.85 7.71
CA LEU A 46 -0.75 21.07 6.27
C LEU A 46 0.43 20.28 5.68
N THR A 47 1.39 19.89 6.50
CA THR A 47 2.63 19.22 6.04
C THR A 47 2.80 17.81 6.57
N SER A 48 2.01 17.38 7.57
CA SER A 48 2.09 16.06 8.20
C SER A 48 1.94 14.86 7.24
N GLY A 49 1.32 15.03 6.07
CA GLY A 49 1.21 13.99 5.04
C GLY A 49 2.39 13.95 4.05
N THR A 50 3.41 14.79 4.26
CA THR A 50 4.58 14.89 3.38
C THR A 50 5.55 13.74 3.64
N THR A 51 5.97 13.09 2.56
CA THR A 51 7.00 12.03 2.59
C THR A 51 8.37 12.60 2.92
N LEU A 52 9.27 11.78 3.48
CA LEU A 52 10.63 12.19 3.84
C LEU A 52 11.45 12.71 2.65
N SER A 53 11.24 12.17 1.45
CA SER A 53 11.90 12.64 0.23
C SER A 53 11.23 13.88 -0.39
N GLU A 54 10.13 14.35 0.20
CA GLU A 54 9.30 15.47 -0.29
C GLU A 54 8.70 15.30 -1.70
N ASP A 55 8.94 14.15 -2.36
CA ASP A 55 8.37 13.82 -3.68
C ASP A 55 6.83 13.79 -3.66
N TYR A 56 6.26 13.56 -2.49
CA TYR A 56 4.84 13.63 -2.23
C TYR A 56 4.58 14.53 -1.03
N ARG A 57 3.82 15.61 -1.27
CA ARG A 57 3.33 16.55 -0.26
C ARG A 57 1.83 16.40 -0.14
N ALA A 58 1.33 16.30 1.09
CA ALA A 58 -0.09 16.24 1.39
C ALA A 58 -0.36 16.78 2.80
N PRO A 59 -1.58 17.29 3.06
CA PRO A 59 -2.00 17.54 4.43
C PRO A 59 -2.18 16.21 5.17
N ALA A 60 -2.41 16.30 6.48
CA ALA A 60 -2.77 15.15 7.29
C ALA A 60 -3.97 14.37 6.69
N SER A 61 -4.04 13.07 7.00
CA SER A 61 -5.09 12.17 6.51
C SER A 61 -5.50 11.17 7.59
N ASP A 62 -6.79 10.85 7.63
CA ASP A 62 -7.44 9.90 8.56
C ASP A 62 -7.25 10.27 10.04
N VAL A 63 -7.20 11.56 10.33
CA VAL A 63 -7.07 12.11 11.69
C VAL A 63 -7.93 13.36 11.87
N ILE A 64 -8.18 13.79 13.12
CA ILE A 64 -8.74 15.12 13.41
C ILE A 64 -7.61 16.01 13.90
N GLN A 65 -7.28 17.05 13.14
CA GLN A 65 -6.32 18.09 13.53
C GLN A 65 -6.93 19.48 13.35
N ALA A 66 -6.67 20.36 14.31
CA ALA A 66 -7.25 21.70 14.37
C ALA A 66 -8.79 21.74 14.18
N GLY A 67 -9.50 20.69 14.61
CA GLY A 67 -10.96 20.58 14.51
C GLY A 67 -11.48 20.15 13.12
N VAL A 68 -10.58 19.89 12.17
CA VAL A 68 -10.91 19.43 10.82
C VAL A 68 -10.73 17.92 10.76
N ILE A 69 -11.69 17.21 10.14
CA ILE A 69 -11.50 15.81 9.76
C ILE A 69 -10.64 15.81 8.51
N CYS A 70 -9.40 15.35 8.65
CA CYS A 70 -8.43 15.42 7.58
C CYS A 70 -8.54 14.19 6.67
N THR A 71 -8.84 14.40 5.40
CA THR A 71 -8.96 13.32 4.39
C THR A 71 -7.78 13.26 3.42
N GLY A 72 -6.79 14.16 3.58
CA GLY A 72 -5.61 14.22 2.70
C GLY A 72 -5.87 14.92 1.36
N ASP A 73 -6.98 15.65 1.23
CA ASP A 73 -7.40 16.32 -0.01
C ASP A 73 -7.25 17.85 0.03
N ASP A 74 -7.56 18.50 -1.10
CA ASP A 74 -7.40 19.95 -1.26
C ASP A 74 -8.43 20.72 -0.42
N GLU A 75 -9.58 20.09 -0.14
CA GLU A 75 -10.59 20.63 0.76
C GLU A 75 -10.07 20.69 2.21
N THR A 76 -9.45 19.60 2.68
CA THR A 76 -8.76 19.54 3.96
C THR A 76 -7.70 20.62 4.05
N ALA A 77 -6.87 20.75 3.01
CA ALA A 77 -5.84 21.77 2.98
C ALA A 77 -6.39 23.19 3.03
N ARG A 78 -7.46 23.49 2.29
CA ARG A 78 -8.11 24.81 2.31
C ARG A 78 -8.67 25.15 3.69
N ARG A 79 -9.29 24.18 4.37
CA ARG A 79 -9.82 24.40 5.73
C ARG A 79 -8.70 24.64 6.74
N LEU A 80 -7.62 23.87 6.66
CA LEU A 80 -6.47 24.03 7.54
C LEU A 80 -5.73 25.36 7.29
N SER A 81 -5.60 25.80 6.03
CA SER A 81 -4.94 27.07 5.68
C SER A 81 -5.71 28.29 6.21
N ILE A 82 -7.05 28.26 6.13
CA ILE A 82 -7.93 29.27 6.75
C ILE A 82 -7.69 29.36 8.27
N ILE A 83 -7.63 28.21 8.97
CA ILE A 83 -7.42 28.20 10.43
C ILE A 83 -6.00 28.66 10.79
N ALA A 84 -5.00 28.23 10.02
CA ALA A 84 -3.61 28.61 10.23
C ALA A 84 -3.34 30.08 9.86
N GLY A 85 -4.18 30.71 9.03
CA GLY A 85 -3.96 32.06 8.52
C GLY A 85 -2.79 32.14 7.55
N VAL A 86 -2.59 31.09 6.75
CA VAL A 86 -1.52 30.98 5.74
C VAL A 86 -2.11 30.65 4.39
N GLU A 87 -1.34 30.88 3.32
CA GLU A 87 -1.76 30.47 1.97
C GLU A 87 -1.86 28.94 1.87
N THR A 88 -2.81 28.48 1.04
CA THR A 88 -3.00 27.03 0.84
C THR A 88 -1.84 26.48 0.02
N PRO A 89 -1.07 25.51 0.53
CA PRO A 89 0.05 24.92 -0.22
C PRO A 89 -0.44 24.27 -1.51
N THR A 90 0.30 24.43 -2.59
CA THR A 90 0.07 23.68 -3.82
C THR A 90 0.68 22.29 -3.66
N TYR A 91 -0.17 21.26 -3.57
CA TYR A 91 0.29 19.88 -3.49
C TYR A 91 0.56 19.34 -4.88
N ARG A 92 1.80 18.91 -5.14
CA ARG A 92 2.11 18.08 -6.30
C ARG A 92 1.51 16.70 -6.08
N ARG A 93 0.28 16.49 -6.54
CA ARG A 93 -0.32 15.16 -6.68
C ARG A 93 0.19 14.45 -7.93
N GLU A 94 1.47 14.57 -8.23
CA GLU A 94 2.09 13.62 -9.12
C GLU A 94 2.24 12.35 -8.29
N ARG A 95 1.19 11.51 -8.27
CA ARG A 95 1.46 10.10 -8.03
C ARG A 95 2.50 9.75 -9.09
N PRO A 96 3.74 9.36 -8.75
CA PRO A 96 4.54 8.70 -9.73
C PRO A 96 3.70 7.48 -10.12
N GLN A 97 3.02 7.54 -11.27
CA GLN A 97 2.62 6.33 -11.94
C GLN A 97 3.95 5.63 -12.11
N ARG A 98 4.25 4.67 -11.22
CA ARG A 98 5.33 3.73 -11.48
C ARG A 98 5.04 3.27 -12.88
N PRO A 99 5.89 3.60 -13.87
CA PRO A 99 5.61 3.19 -15.22
C PRO A 99 5.65 1.67 -15.11
N ILE A 100 4.49 1.02 -15.24
CA ILE A 100 4.43 -0.42 -15.14
C ILE A 100 4.91 -0.97 -16.48
N ILE A 101 6.19 -0.70 -16.77
CA ILE A 101 6.94 -1.07 -17.97
C ILE A 101 6.85 -2.59 -18.18
N GLY A 102 6.53 -3.34 -17.11
CA GLY A 102 6.28 -4.77 -17.15
C GLY A 102 4.86 -5.27 -16.86
N SER A 103 3.83 -4.42 -16.66
CA SER A 103 2.44 -4.89 -16.42
C SER A 103 1.37 -4.28 -17.30
N LYS A 104 1.67 -3.28 -18.14
CA LYS A 104 0.74 -2.91 -19.21
C LYS A 104 0.70 -4.12 -20.15
N ARG A 105 -0.41 -4.86 -20.11
CA ARG A 105 -0.67 -6.00 -20.99
C ARG A 105 -0.67 -5.44 -22.40
N GLY A 106 0.36 -5.75 -23.19
CA GLY A 106 0.36 -5.40 -24.61
C GLY A 106 -0.70 -6.23 -25.30
N ASP A 107 -1.51 -5.62 -26.15
CA ASP A 107 -2.55 -6.34 -26.91
C ASP A 107 -1.94 -7.33 -27.92
N THR A 108 -0.62 -7.25 -28.16
CA THR A 108 0.15 -8.14 -29.03
C THR A 108 1.39 -8.70 -28.34
N CYS A 109 1.83 -9.89 -28.79
CA CYS A 109 3.04 -10.54 -28.30
C CYS A 109 4.30 -9.80 -28.76
N ARG A 110 5.23 -9.51 -27.85
CA ARG A 110 6.51 -8.84 -28.15
C ARG A 110 7.42 -9.57 -29.15
N HIS A 111 7.23 -10.87 -29.34
CA HIS A 111 8.06 -11.67 -30.24
C HIS A 111 7.36 -11.97 -31.58
N CYS A 112 6.16 -12.55 -31.53
CA CYS A 112 5.46 -12.97 -32.75
C CYS A 112 4.42 -11.96 -33.25
N ASN A 113 4.23 -10.83 -32.54
CA ASN A 113 3.26 -9.77 -32.86
C ASN A 113 1.79 -10.21 -32.99
N GLN A 114 1.49 -11.48 -32.66
CA GLN A 114 0.14 -12.00 -32.67
C GLN A 114 -0.72 -11.34 -31.57
N PRO A 115 -2.01 -11.07 -31.84
CA PRO A 115 -2.90 -10.50 -30.86
C PRO A 115 -3.09 -11.47 -29.70
N MET A 116 -3.10 -10.93 -28.48
CA MET A 116 -3.16 -11.73 -27.26
C MET A 116 -4.38 -11.39 -26.42
N ILE A 117 -5.09 -12.42 -25.97
CA ILE A 117 -6.26 -12.30 -25.11
C ILE A 117 -5.99 -12.73 -23.67
N LYS A 118 -6.71 -12.11 -22.74
CA LYS A 118 -6.66 -12.46 -21.32
C LYS A 118 -6.93 -13.96 -21.17
N TRP A 119 -6.11 -14.63 -20.37
CA TRP A 119 -6.32 -16.03 -20.04
C TRP A 119 -7.67 -16.20 -19.32
N ASN A 120 -8.55 -17.02 -19.90
CA ASN A 120 -9.83 -17.45 -19.37
C ASN A 120 -9.84 -19.00 -19.36
N ARG A 121 -10.27 -19.62 -18.25
CA ARG A 121 -10.34 -21.09 -18.12
C ARG A 121 -11.58 -21.69 -18.78
N HIS A 122 -12.61 -20.87 -19.00
CA HIS A 122 -13.99 -21.33 -19.24
C HIS A 122 -14.57 -20.91 -20.60
N GLU A 123 -13.79 -20.23 -21.45
CA GLU A 123 -14.25 -19.75 -22.76
C GLU A 123 -13.32 -20.29 -23.85
N GLN A 124 -13.92 -20.72 -24.97
CA GLN A 124 -13.17 -21.06 -26.16
C GLN A 124 -12.51 -19.80 -26.73
N GLN A 125 -11.28 -19.95 -27.19
CA GLN A 125 -10.52 -18.82 -27.70
C GLN A 125 -10.89 -18.58 -29.15
N PRO A 126 -11.14 -17.32 -29.56
CA PRO A 126 -11.31 -16.99 -30.96
C PRO A 126 -10.06 -17.35 -31.76
N ASP A 127 -10.26 -17.87 -32.96
CA ASP A 127 -9.18 -18.25 -33.86
C ASP A 127 -8.30 -17.04 -34.21
N GLY A 128 -6.99 -17.28 -34.29
CA GLY A 128 -5.99 -16.23 -34.56
C GLY A 128 -5.49 -15.47 -33.32
N TYR A 129 -6.07 -15.70 -32.14
CA TYR A 129 -5.60 -15.08 -30.89
C TYR A 129 -4.72 -16.02 -30.06
N ARG A 130 -3.80 -15.44 -29.28
CA ARG A 130 -2.92 -16.18 -28.36
C ARG A 130 -3.19 -15.85 -26.90
N LYS A 131 -2.91 -16.78 -25.99
CA LYS A 131 -2.98 -16.52 -24.54
C LYS A 131 -1.83 -15.65 -24.08
N HIS A 132 -2.15 -14.65 -23.26
CA HIS A 132 -1.16 -13.92 -22.47
C HIS A 132 -0.44 -14.87 -21.50
N TYR A 133 0.89 -14.87 -21.50
CA TYR A 133 1.70 -15.58 -20.53
C TYR A 133 2.28 -14.64 -19.46
N ALA A 134 3.34 -13.90 -19.77
CA ALA A 134 4.00 -12.99 -18.84
C ALA A 134 4.74 -11.87 -19.59
N ARG A 135 4.79 -10.67 -19.00
CA ARG A 135 5.61 -9.53 -19.47
C ARG A 135 5.44 -9.18 -20.97
N GLY A 136 4.25 -9.41 -21.54
CA GLY A 136 3.94 -9.15 -22.95
C GLY A 136 4.32 -10.26 -23.93
N PHE A 137 4.59 -11.48 -23.46
CA PHE A 137 4.80 -12.66 -24.31
C PHE A 137 3.59 -13.60 -24.28
N CYS A 138 3.36 -14.31 -25.39
CA CYS A 138 2.33 -15.34 -25.48
C CYS A 138 2.83 -16.70 -24.98
N GLU A 139 1.91 -17.64 -24.76
CA GLU A 139 2.24 -19.00 -24.27
C GLU A 139 3.17 -19.82 -25.19
N GLN A 140 3.22 -19.50 -26.48
CA GLN A 140 4.08 -20.19 -27.45
C GLN A 140 5.50 -19.59 -27.53
N CYS A 141 5.67 -18.31 -27.22
CA CYS A 141 6.97 -17.62 -27.28
C CYS A 141 7.76 -17.75 -25.96
N ARG A 142 7.77 -18.93 -25.34
CA ARG A 142 8.48 -19.17 -24.07
C ARG A 142 10.01 -19.12 -24.20
N GLY A 143 10.57 -19.55 -25.33
CA GLY A 143 12.00 -19.45 -25.62
C GLY A 143 12.48 -17.99 -25.63
N PRO A 144 11.91 -17.15 -26.51
CA PRO A 144 12.21 -15.72 -26.56
C PRO A 144 11.97 -15.00 -25.23
N TYR A 145 10.93 -15.39 -24.48
CA TYR A 145 10.69 -14.87 -23.13
C TYR A 145 11.85 -15.19 -22.17
N ARG A 146 12.41 -16.41 -22.21
CA ARG A 146 13.56 -16.79 -21.36
C ARG A 146 14.80 -15.98 -21.71
N GLU A 147 15.05 -15.73 -22.98
CA GLU A 147 16.17 -14.90 -23.44
C GLU A 147 15.99 -13.44 -23.04
N TRP A 148 14.81 -12.88 -23.28
CA TRP A 148 14.44 -11.54 -22.83
C TRP A 148 14.60 -11.38 -21.31
N LYS A 149 14.19 -12.40 -20.54
CA LYS A 149 14.33 -12.43 -19.08
C LYS A 149 15.80 -12.44 -18.64
N LYS A 150 16.68 -13.18 -19.32
CA LYS A 150 18.13 -13.16 -19.04
C LYS A 150 18.73 -11.78 -19.32
N ALA A 151 18.29 -11.13 -20.40
CA ALA A 151 18.76 -9.80 -20.78
C ALA A 151 18.19 -8.66 -19.91
N ASN A 152 17.06 -8.88 -19.22
CA ASN A 152 16.35 -7.86 -18.44
C ASN A 152 16.14 -8.29 -16.97
N PRO A 153 17.21 -8.48 -16.18
CA PRO A 153 17.09 -8.95 -14.80
C PRO A 153 16.34 -7.97 -13.88
N ALA A 154 16.40 -6.66 -14.15
CA ALA A 154 15.70 -5.64 -13.35
C ALA A 154 14.16 -5.68 -13.46
N ALA A 155 13.61 -6.29 -14.53
CA ALA A 155 12.16 -6.46 -14.69
C ALA A 155 11.60 -7.58 -13.81
N ASP A 156 12.47 -8.48 -13.34
CA ASP A 156 12.20 -9.38 -12.24
C ASP A 156 12.82 -8.75 -10.99
N THR A 157 12.09 -7.81 -10.36
CA THR A 157 12.39 -7.50 -8.96
C THR A 157 12.47 -8.83 -8.23
N PRO A 158 13.60 -9.20 -7.58
CA PRO A 158 13.67 -10.41 -6.79
C PRO A 158 12.48 -10.37 -5.84
N ARG A 159 11.70 -11.45 -5.84
CA ARG A 159 10.45 -11.57 -5.10
C ARG A 159 10.76 -11.46 -3.60
N GLY A 160 10.87 -10.22 -3.13
CA GLY A 160 11.37 -9.82 -1.83
C GLY A 160 12.85 -10.16 -1.62
N LEU A 161 13.58 -9.27 -0.96
CA LEU A 161 14.47 -9.72 0.09
C LEU A 161 13.57 -10.53 1.04
N ARG A 162 13.48 -11.86 0.85
CA ARG A 162 12.69 -12.72 1.72
C ARG A 162 13.25 -12.51 3.11
N LYS A 163 12.50 -11.80 3.97
CA LYS A 163 12.91 -11.57 5.35
C LYS A 163 13.28 -12.94 5.94
N PRO A 164 14.42 -13.07 6.65
CA PRO A 164 14.82 -14.33 7.27
C PRO A 164 13.69 -14.97 8.12
N LEU A 165 12.80 -14.14 8.67
CA LEU A 165 11.61 -14.51 9.41
C LEU A 165 10.60 -15.39 8.65
N ASP A 166 10.45 -15.20 7.34
CA ASP A 166 9.41 -15.90 6.56
C ASP A 166 9.90 -17.25 5.98
N ARG A 167 11.13 -17.66 6.32
CA ARG A 167 11.68 -18.96 5.90
C ARG A 167 11.04 -20.13 6.67
N LYS A 168 10.56 -19.89 7.90
CA LYS A 168 10.05 -20.95 8.79
C LYS A 168 8.59 -21.37 8.57
N ARG A 169 7.72 -20.54 7.96
CA ARG A 169 6.29 -20.87 7.85
C ARG A 169 5.89 -21.69 6.62
N HIS A 170 6.72 -21.72 5.57
CA HIS A 170 6.31 -22.31 4.28
C HIS A 170 7.28 -23.34 3.67
N SER A 171 8.37 -23.68 4.37
CA SER A 171 9.19 -24.81 3.96
C SER A 171 8.88 -26.01 4.85
N ALA A 172 7.98 -26.88 4.39
CA ALA A 172 8.07 -28.28 4.81
C ALA A 172 9.50 -28.74 4.45
N PRO A 173 10.26 -29.32 5.40
CA PRO A 173 11.59 -29.81 5.08
C PRO A 173 11.48 -30.81 3.92
N PRO A 174 12.41 -30.79 2.95
CA PRO A 174 12.39 -31.74 1.85
C PRO A 174 12.41 -33.16 2.43
N ARG A 175 11.39 -33.96 2.11
CA ARG A 175 11.36 -35.38 2.48
C ARG A 175 12.57 -36.07 1.85
N LYS A 176 13.59 -36.38 2.65
CA LYS A 176 14.68 -37.25 2.21
C LYS A 176 14.11 -38.64 1.99
N LYS A 177 14.24 -39.20 0.77
CA LYS A 177 13.86 -40.59 0.49
C LYS A 177 14.62 -41.52 1.46
N GLY A 178 13.89 -42.40 2.14
CA GLY A 178 14.47 -43.49 2.94
C GLY A 178 14.72 -43.19 4.43
N VAL A 179 14.40 -42.01 4.94
CA VAL A 179 14.52 -41.72 6.38
C VAL A 179 13.12 -41.63 7.01
N PRO A 180 12.73 -42.58 7.87
CA PRO A 180 11.46 -42.48 8.59
C PRO A 180 11.53 -41.29 9.56
N THR A 181 10.80 -40.22 9.26
CA THR A 181 10.53 -39.15 10.23
C THR A 181 9.56 -39.66 11.28
N VAL A 182 10.07 -40.06 12.44
CA VAL A 182 9.26 -40.32 13.63
C VAL A 182 8.83 -38.97 14.19
N GLN A 183 7.54 -38.65 14.07
CA GLN A 183 6.95 -37.55 14.84
C GLN A 183 6.66 -38.09 16.23
N LEU A 184 7.46 -37.69 17.22
CA LEU A 184 7.11 -37.91 18.62
C LEU A 184 5.83 -37.13 18.91
N ALA A 185 4.77 -37.85 19.27
CA ALA A 185 3.53 -37.23 19.72
C ALA A 185 3.82 -36.44 21.00
N LEU A 186 3.29 -35.21 21.05
CA LEU A 186 3.55 -34.20 22.08
C LEU A 186 3.06 -34.55 23.50
N PHE A 187 2.64 -35.79 23.77
CA PHE A 187 1.91 -36.16 24.99
C PHE A 187 2.42 -37.37 25.77
N ASP A 188 3.57 -37.98 25.42
CA ASP A 188 4.15 -39.06 26.25
C ASP A 188 5.11 -38.52 27.30
N THR A 189 4.60 -37.66 28.19
CA THR A 189 5.23 -37.43 29.51
C THR A 189 4.21 -37.67 30.61
N SER A 190 3.68 -38.89 30.68
CA SER A 190 3.07 -39.40 31.91
C SER A 190 4.15 -40.08 32.76
N THR A 191 4.66 -39.31 33.71
CA THR A 191 4.91 -39.69 35.11
C THR A 191 5.27 -41.14 35.41
N THR A 192 6.52 -41.35 35.88
CA THR A 192 6.79 -42.01 37.18
C THR A 192 8.17 -41.63 37.67
#